data_AF-A0A357FZJ7-F1
#
_entry.id   AF-A0A357FZJ7-F1
#
_cell.length_a   1.000
_cell.length_b   1.000
_cell.length_c   1.000
_cell.angle_alpha   90.00
_cell.angle_beta   90.00
_cell.angle_gamma   90.00
#
_symmetry.space_group_name_H-M   'P 1'
#
loop_
_entity.id
_entity.type
_entity.pdbx_description
1 polymer ?
#
loop_
_entity_poly.entity_id
_entity_poly.type
_entity_poly.pdbx_seq_one_letter_code
_entity_poly.pdbx_strand_id
1 'polypeptide(L)'
;MNFLDKLAVPFQKAMKQSIASFIRLETSDGETTIAAADGSLVSYVKVEGSRQIIGEEEYKHIVDSSTIKIGARFDRQGHAMQVYFCRDPDRIRKELERHVQPSRTTAENIGLEID
;
A
#
# COMPACT_ATOMS: atom_id res chain seq x y z
N MET A 1 -5.95 13.85 30.39
CA MET A 1 -5.77 14.22 28.97
C MET A 1 -5.71 15.73 28.90
N ASN A 2 -4.52 16.27 28.66
CA ASN A 2 -4.19 17.67 28.92
C ASN A 2 -4.69 18.59 27.80
N PHE A 3 -5.05 19.82 28.16
CA PHE A 3 -5.54 20.88 27.26
C PHE A 3 -4.58 21.16 26.09
N LEU A 4 -3.29 20.92 26.30
CA LEU A 4 -2.22 21.03 25.30
C LEU A 4 -2.36 20.01 24.17
N ASP A 5 -2.80 18.77 24.46
CA ASP A 5 -2.98 17.72 23.45
C ASP A 5 -4.09 18.11 22.46
N LYS A 6 -5.14 18.79 22.94
CA LYS A 6 -6.26 19.24 22.09
C LYS A 6 -5.89 20.39 21.14
N LEU A 7 -4.92 21.23 21.50
CA LEU A 7 -4.43 22.33 20.66
C LEU A 7 -3.43 21.84 19.59
N ALA A 8 -2.66 20.79 19.88
CA ALA A 8 -1.66 20.25 18.96
C ALA A 8 -2.26 19.46 17.77
N VAL A 9 -3.38 18.76 17.99
CA VAL A 9 -4.04 17.92 16.98
C VAL A 9 -4.41 18.64 15.67
N PRO A 10 -5.04 19.85 15.68
CA PRO A 10 -5.32 20.57 14.44
C PRO A 10 -4.06 21.13 13.75
N PHE A 11 -3.01 21.49 14.51
CA PHE A 11 -1.73 21.94 13.95
C PHE A 11 -1.00 20.82 13.21
N GLN A 12 -1.05 19.61 13.76
CA GLN A 12 -0.49 18.40 13.15
C GLN A 12 -1.23 17.97 11.87
N LYS A 13 -2.54 18.27 11.76
CA LYS A 13 -3.32 18.09 10.52
C LYS A 13 -3.04 19.17 9.46
N ALA A 14 -2.72 20.40 9.89
CA ALA A 14 -2.42 21.52 9.00
C ALA A 14 -1.02 21.44 8.40
N MET A 15 -0.05 20.93 9.17
CA MET A 15 1.22 20.48 8.62
C MET A 15 0.96 19.22 7.81
N LYS A 16 0.70 19.36 6.50
CA LYS A 16 0.65 18.27 5.52
C LYS A 16 1.99 17.53 5.53
N GLN A 17 2.20 16.71 6.54
CA GLN A 17 3.28 15.76 6.65
C GLN A 17 3.23 14.95 5.35
N SER A 18 4.24 15.16 4.51
CA SER A 18 4.32 14.49 3.20
C SER A 18 4.25 12.98 3.44
N ILE A 19 3.75 12.20 2.48
CA ILE A 19 3.71 10.72 2.61
C ILE A 19 5.07 10.16 3.07
N ALA A 20 6.16 10.79 2.63
CA ALA A 20 7.52 10.47 3.05
C ALA A 20 7.76 10.58 4.56
N SER A 21 7.11 11.52 5.26
CA SER A 21 7.23 11.66 6.72
C SER A 21 6.53 10.54 7.51
N PHE A 22 5.63 9.79 6.88
CA PHE A 22 5.11 8.56 7.47
C PHE A 22 6.07 7.37 7.22
N ILE A 23 6.89 7.42 6.18
CA ILE A 23 7.82 6.34 5.82
C ILE A 23 9.07 6.47 6.70
N ARG A 24 9.12 5.72 7.79
CA ARG A 24 10.26 5.69 8.72
C ARG A 24 11.37 4.76 8.25
N LEU A 25 11.78 4.83 6.99
CA LEU A 25 12.90 4.04 6.47
C LEU A 25 14.22 4.77 6.73
N GLU A 26 15.23 4.06 7.21
CA GLU A 26 16.55 4.63 7.49
C GLU A 26 17.63 4.08 6.57
N THR A 27 17.72 2.75 6.44
CA THR A 27 18.78 2.12 5.65
C THR A 27 18.36 0.75 5.10
N SER A 28 19.08 0.29 4.10
CA SER A 28 19.01 -1.09 3.58
C SER A 28 20.36 -1.77 3.75
N ASP A 29 20.35 -3.02 4.19
CA ASP A 29 21.55 -3.85 4.31
C ASP A 29 21.44 -5.10 3.41
N GLY A 30 22.40 -5.28 2.51
CA GLY A 30 22.34 -6.31 1.47
C GLY A 30 21.18 -6.10 0.49
N GLU A 31 20.65 -7.21 -0.05
CA GLU A 31 19.64 -7.18 -1.11
C GLU A 31 18.20 -7.06 -0.59
N THR A 32 17.92 -7.55 0.62
CA THR A 32 16.54 -7.73 1.11
C THR A 32 16.27 -7.15 2.50
N THR A 33 17.31 -6.71 3.22
CA THR A 33 17.11 -6.20 4.59
C THR A 33 16.86 -4.71 4.55
N ILE A 34 15.79 -4.28 5.20
CA ILE A 34 15.45 -2.87 5.35
C ILE A 34 15.25 -2.61 6.84
N ALA A 35 15.89 -1.55 7.35
CA ALA A 35 15.76 -1.10 8.72
C ALA A 35 15.06 0.27 8.78
N ALA A 36 14.16 0.40 9.74
CA ALA A 36 13.49 1.65 10.05
C ALA A 36 14.35 2.52 10.97
N ALA A 37 13.99 3.81 11.09
CA ALA A 37 14.70 4.80 11.91
C ALA A 37 14.77 4.50 13.41
N ASP A 38 13.99 3.53 13.89
CA ASP A 38 14.02 3.03 15.27
C ASP A 38 14.80 1.70 15.41
N GLY A 39 15.48 1.27 14.35
CA GLY A 39 16.23 0.01 14.28
C GLY A 39 15.37 -1.23 14.04
N SER A 40 14.06 -1.10 13.84
CA SER A 40 13.20 -2.24 13.53
C SER A 40 13.39 -2.75 12.10
N LEU A 41 13.24 -4.07 11.89
CA LEU A 41 13.27 -4.67 10.56
C LEU A 41 11.93 -4.49 9.85
N VAL A 42 11.98 -4.15 8.57
CA VAL A 42 10.80 -3.84 7.77
C VAL A 42 10.49 -4.97 6.80
N SER A 43 9.23 -5.40 6.77
CA SER A 43 8.69 -6.23 5.70
C SER A 43 7.75 -5.40 4.83
N TYR A 44 8.01 -5.34 3.53
CA TYR A 44 7.15 -4.66 2.56
C TYR A 44 6.20 -5.66 1.90
N VAL A 45 4.90 -5.43 2.04
CA VAL A 45 3.85 -6.25 1.42
C VAL A 45 3.05 -5.37 0.46
N LYS A 46 3.09 -5.71 -0.83
CA LYS A 46 2.29 -5.06 -1.87
C LYS A 46 1.03 -5.87 -2.14
N VAL A 47 -0.13 -5.24 -2.04
CA VAL A 47 -1.42 -5.83 -2.41
C VAL A 47 -1.91 -5.16 -3.69
N GLU A 48 -2.05 -5.94 -4.78
CA GLU A 48 -2.45 -5.42 -6.11
C GLU A 48 -3.97 -5.47 -6.35
N GLY A 49 -4.75 -5.87 -5.35
CA GLY A 49 -6.20 -5.95 -5.41
C GLY A 49 -6.72 -7.34 -5.80
N SER A 50 -7.92 -7.38 -6.38
CA SER A 50 -8.60 -8.61 -6.78
C SER A 50 -8.61 -8.78 -8.30
N ARG A 51 -8.51 -10.03 -8.76
CA ARG A 51 -8.67 -10.41 -10.17
C ARG A 51 -10.14 -10.61 -10.58
N GLN A 52 -11.06 -10.55 -9.62
CA GLN A 52 -12.49 -10.71 -9.82
C GLN A 52 -13.26 -9.53 -9.23
N ILE A 53 -14.45 -9.27 -9.78
CA ILE A 53 -15.35 -8.26 -9.23
C ILE A 53 -15.80 -8.74 -7.86
N ILE A 54 -15.52 -7.94 -6.84
CA ILE A 54 -15.87 -8.23 -5.47
C ILE A 54 -17.26 -7.64 -5.18
N GLY A 55 -18.20 -8.51 -4.84
CA GLY A 55 -19.54 -8.11 -4.38
C GLY A 55 -19.52 -7.62 -2.93
N GLU A 56 -20.62 -7.04 -2.47
CA GLU A 56 -20.74 -6.46 -1.13
C GLU A 56 -20.52 -7.49 -0.01
N GLU A 57 -21.12 -8.69 -0.15
CA GLU A 57 -20.97 -9.78 0.81
C GLU A 57 -19.52 -10.27 0.90
N GLU A 58 -18.89 -10.51 -0.26
CA GLU A 58 -17.50 -10.94 -0.34
C GLU A 58 -16.55 -9.86 0.23
N TYR A 59 -16.82 -8.59 -0.07
CA TYR A 59 -16.08 -7.47 0.48
C TYR A 59 -16.12 -7.48 2.01
N LYS A 60 -17.31 -7.61 2.60
CA LYS A 60 -17.48 -7.69 4.06
C LYS A 60 -16.72 -8.87 4.64
N HIS A 61 -16.82 -10.04 4.01
CA HIS A 61 -16.10 -11.23 4.45
C HIS A 61 -14.58 -11.05 4.40
N ILE A 62 -14.04 -10.39 3.37
CA ILE A 62 -12.60 -10.06 3.26
C ILE A 62 -12.17 -9.15 4.41
N VAL A 63 -12.95 -8.10 4.71
CA VAL A 63 -12.64 -7.15 5.78
C VAL A 63 -12.66 -7.85 7.14
N ASP A 64 -13.71 -8.61 7.45
CA ASP A 64 -13.86 -9.30 8.74
C ASP A 64 -12.74 -10.33 8.93
N SER A 65 -12.48 -11.15 7.89
CA SER A 65 -11.41 -12.15 7.90
C SER A 65 -10.03 -11.52 8.07
N SER A 66 -9.76 -10.42 7.38
CA SER A 66 -8.47 -9.73 7.46
C SER A 66 -8.27 -9.11 8.84
N THR A 67 -9.32 -8.52 9.42
CA THR A 67 -9.29 -7.93 10.76
C THR A 67 -8.94 -8.97 11.81
N ILE A 68 -9.59 -10.13 11.79
CA ILE A 68 -9.32 -11.22 12.74
C ILE A 68 -7.89 -11.76 12.56
N LYS A 69 -7.50 -12.05 11.32
CA LYS A 69 -6.19 -12.66 11.02
C LYS A 69 -5.02 -11.74 11.31
N ILE A 70 -5.13 -10.47 10.95
CA ILE A 70 -4.09 -9.47 11.21
C ILE A 70 -4.07 -9.15 12.71
N GLY A 71 -5.22 -8.89 13.33
CA GLY A 71 -5.32 -8.58 14.75
C GLY A 71 -4.61 -9.61 15.64
N ALA A 72 -4.87 -10.90 15.39
CA ALA A 72 -4.22 -11.99 16.13
C ALA A 72 -2.68 -12.04 15.99
N ARG A 73 -2.10 -11.48 14.92
CA ARG A 73 -0.64 -11.45 14.72
C ARG A 73 0.04 -10.25 15.41
N PHE A 74 -0.71 -9.18 15.64
CA PHE A 74 -0.24 -7.96 16.31
C PHE A 74 -0.64 -7.88 17.79
N ASP A 75 -1.20 -8.96 18.34
CA ASP A 75 -1.58 -9.05 19.76
C ASP A 75 -0.38 -9.07 20.72
N ARG A 76 0.79 -9.51 20.22
CA ARG A 76 2.06 -9.46 20.97
C ARG A 76 2.86 -8.19 20.65
N GLN A 77 3.56 -7.68 21.66
CA GLN A 77 4.52 -6.59 21.46
C GLN A 77 5.67 -7.00 20.52
N GLY A 78 6.24 -6.02 19.82
CA GLY A 78 7.38 -6.19 18.92
C GLY A 78 7.06 -6.12 17.42
N HIS A 79 5.79 -5.95 17.04
CA HIS A 79 5.37 -5.76 15.66
C HIS A 79 4.53 -4.49 15.53
N ALA A 80 4.78 -3.69 14.48
CA ALA A 80 3.99 -2.52 14.14
C ALA A 80 3.56 -2.59 12.67
N MET A 81 2.30 -2.28 12.39
CA MET A 81 1.77 -2.22 11.02
C MET A 81 1.54 -0.78 10.62
N GLN A 82 2.04 -0.42 9.45
CA GLN A 82 1.77 0.87 8.83
C GLN A 82 1.03 0.64 7.51
N VAL A 83 -0.09 1.36 7.34
CA VAL A 83 -0.86 1.34 6.10
C VAL A 83 -0.79 2.71 5.46
N TYR A 84 -0.46 2.77 4.18
CA TYR A 84 -0.57 3.97 3.38
C TYR A 84 -1.43 3.70 2.15
N PHE A 85 -2.27 4.66 1.79
CA PHE A 85 -3.04 4.63 0.55
C PHE A 85 -2.42 5.64 -0.40
N CYS A 86 -2.07 5.20 -1.60
CA CYS A 86 -1.60 6.06 -2.67
C CYS A 86 -2.57 5.99 -3.84
N ARG A 87 -2.93 7.15 -4.38
CA ARG A 87 -3.66 7.29 -5.64
C ARG A 87 -2.86 8.22 -6.52
N ASP A 88 -2.36 7.68 -7.62
CA ASP A 88 -1.61 8.44 -8.63
C ASP A 88 -2.36 8.33 -9.97
N PRO A 89 -3.15 9.35 -10.34
CA PRO A 89 -3.89 9.36 -11.60
C PRO A 89 -2.97 9.42 -12.82
N ASP A 90 -1.81 10.08 -12.70
CA ASP A 90 -0.90 10.28 -13.84
C ASP A 90 -0.17 8.97 -14.19
N ARG A 91 -0.01 8.09 -13.19
CA ARG A 91 0.59 6.77 -13.38
C ARG A 91 -0.30 5.75 -14.09
N ILE A 92 -1.62 5.90 -14.07
CA ILE A 92 -2.54 4.85 -14.53
C ILE A 92 -2.33 4.50 -16.00
N ARG A 93 -2.08 5.51 -16.85
CA ARG A 93 -1.90 5.32 -18.29
C ARG A 93 -0.71 4.42 -18.58
N LYS A 94 0.44 4.71 -17.96
CA LYS A 94 1.67 3.94 -18.15
C LYS A 94 1.54 2.50 -17.67
N GLU A 95 0.87 2.27 -16.53
CA GLU A 95 0.63 0.90 -16.05
C GLU A 95 -0.34 0.14 -16.96
N LEU A 96 -1.40 0.79 -17.42
CA LEU A 96 -2.35 0.16 -18.34
C LEU A 96 -1.68 -0.19 -19.67
N GLU A 97 -0.89 0.71 -20.25
CA GLU A 97 -0.07 0.45 -21.43
C GLU A 97 0.86 -0.74 -21.20
N ARG A 98 1.59 -0.80 -20.07
CA ARG A 98 2.46 -1.93 -19.72
C ARG A 98 1.71 -3.26 -19.63
N HIS A 99 0.49 -3.28 -19.08
CA HIS A 99 -0.32 -4.49 -18.97
C HIS A 99 -0.93 -4.93 -20.30
N VAL A 100 -1.29 -4.00 -21.17
CA VAL A 100 -1.91 -4.27 -22.47
C VAL A 100 -0.87 -4.53 -23.57
N GLN A 101 0.38 -4.08 -23.39
CA GLN A 101 1.46 -4.21 -24.38
C GLN A 101 1.65 -5.65 -24.89
N PRO A 102 1.67 -6.70 -24.04
CA PRO A 102 1.82 -8.07 -24.52
C PRO A 102 0.67 -8.51 -25.45
N SER A 103 -0.56 -8.08 -25.16
CA SER A 103 -1.72 -8.37 -26.00
C SER A 103 -1.63 -7.66 -27.35
N ARG A 104 -1.20 -6.40 -27.37
CA ARG A 104 -0.97 -5.63 -28.62
C ARG A 104 0.12 -6.28 -29.48
N THR A 105 1.27 -6.60 -28.88
CA THR A 105 2.36 -7.29 -29.60
C THR A 105 1.91 -8.65 -30.12
N THR A 106 1.11 -9.39 -29.37
CA THR A 106 0.56 -10.67 -29.86
C THR A 106 -0.35 -10.45 -31.06
N ALA A 107 -1.19 -9.43 -31.03
CA ALA A 107 -2.10 -9.08 -32.12
C ALA A 107 -1.36 -8.70 -33.41
N GLU A 108 -0.36 -7.83 -33.31
CA GLU A 108 0.52 -7.45 -34.41
C GLU A 108 1.21 -8.69 -35.02
N ASN A 109 1.74 -9.58 -34.17
CA ASN A 109 2.44 -10.80 -34.62
C ASN A 109 1.54 -11.77 -35.39
N ILE A 110 0.23 -11.80 -35.11
CA ILE A 110 -0.73 -12.67 -35.80
C ILE A 110 -1.49 -11.94 -36.92
N GLY A 111 -1.16 -10.68 -37.21
CA GLY A 111 -1.85 -9.87 -38.22
C GLY A 111 -3.28 -9.48 -37.84
N LEU A 112 -3.59 -9.42 -36.55
CA LEU A 112 -4.88 -8.98 -36.03
C LEU A 112 -4.84 -7.46 -35.82
N GLU A 113 -5.57 -6.71 -36.65
CA GLU A 113 -5.69 -5.24 -36.52
C GLU A 113 -6.62 -4.90 -35.35
N ILE A 114 -6.07 -4.41 -34.24
CA ILE A 114 -6.82 -3.99 -33.03
C ILE A 114 -6.59 -2.50 -32.70
N ASP A 115 -6.30 -1.69 -33.72
CA ASP A 115 -6.11 -0.24 -33.57
C ASP A 115 -7.38 0.50 -33.12
#